data_AF-A0A922XYB4-F1
#
_entry.id   AF-A0A922XYB4-F1
#
_cell.length_a   1.000
_cell.length_b   1.000
_cell.length_c   1.000
_cell.angle_alpha   90.00
_cell.angle_beta   90.00
_cell.angle_gamma   90.00
#
_symmetry.space_group_name_H-M   'P 1'
#
loop_
_entity.id
_entity.type
_entity.pdbx_description
1 polymer ?
#
loop_
_entity_poly.entity_id
_entity_poly.type
_entity_poly.pdbx_seq_one_letter_code
_entity_poly.pdbx_strand_id
1 'polypeptide(L)'
;MTVKHTPVRLQLSRRKGFDLQAISQATNGLPAVKVTRPGIYGNPFVHHDMAQAVAAFRRHCQGGTQAFEMGPGKLQFATTLHQNSLHWAWPEWLRSEGLAAIRGKNLACWCKPGAPCHADVLLELANRPVCEAVAP
;
A
#
# COMPACT_ATOMS: atom_id res chain seq x y z
N MET A 1 5.93 -21.49 -22.27
CA MET A 1 5.01 -20.38 -21.97
C MET A 1 5.12 -20.09 -20.48
N THR A 2 5.80 -19.03 -20.07
CA THR A 2 5.94 -18.67 -18.65
C THR A 2 4.63 -18.06 -18.16
N VAL A 3 4.02 -18.67 -17.14
CA VAL A 3 2.82 -18.12 -16.50
C VAL A 3 3.20 -16.78 -15.86
N LYS A 4 2.57 -15.68 -16.30
CA LYS A 4 2.83 -14.35 -15.75
C LYS A 4 2.05 -14.20 -14.44
N HIS A 5 2.73 -14.44 -13.32
CA HIS A 5 2.15 -14.27 -11.99
C HIS A 5 1.91 -12.78 -11.70
N THR A 6 0.64 -12.37 -11.66
CA THR A 6 0.25 -10.97 -11.44
C THR A 6 0.02 -10.73 -9.95
N PRO A 7 0.73 -9.78 -9.30
CA PRO A 7 0.50 -9.43 -7.91
C PRO A 7 -0.92 -8.92 -7.64
N VAL A 8 -1.51 -9.32 -6.52
CA VAL A 8 -2.88 -8.96 -6.13
C VAL A 8 -2.98 -8.45 -4.70
N ARG A 9 -4.09 -7.75 -4.41
CA ARG A 9 -4.47 -7.38 -3.04
C ARG A 9 -5.14 -8.55 -2.36
N LEU A 10 -4.67 -8.89 -1.16
CA LEU A 10 -5.27 -9.89 -0.28
C LEU A 10 -5.90 -9.21 0.95
N GLN A 11 -6.97 -9.80 1.47
CA GLN A 11 -7.56 -9.39 2.75
C GLN A 11 -6.97 -10.22 3.89
N LEU A 12 -6.53 -9.56 4.96
CA LEU A 12 -6.14 -10.21 6.21
C LEU A 12 -7.36 -10.70 6.98
N SER A 13 -7.20 -11.83 7.68
CA SER A 13 -8.24 -12.41 8.53
C SER A 13 -7.70 -12.75 9.91
N ARG A 14 -8.57 -12.68 10.93
CA ARG A 14 -8.30 -13.14 12.30
C ARG A 14 -8.86 -14.54 12.58
N ARG A 15 -9.43 -15.20 11.56
CA ARG A 15 -9.96 -16.57 11.72
C ARG A 15 -8.82 -17.50 12.13
N LYS A 16 -9.10 -18.40 13.08
CA LYS A 16 -8.14 -19.44 13.50
C LYS A 16 -7.67 -20.23 12.27
N GLY A 17 -6.36 -20.44 12.16
CA GLY A 17 -5.75 -21.14 11.02
C GLY A 17 -5.50 -20.27 9.78
N PHE A 18 -5.75 -18.95 9.84
CA PHE A 18 -5.38 -18.06 8.74
C PHE A 18 -3.85 -17.98 8.59
N ASP A 19 -3.36 -18.35 7.41
CA ASP A 19 -1.99 -18.18 6.99
C ASP A 19 -1.94 -17.34 5.71
N LEU A 20 -1.35 -16.14 5.82
CA LEU A 20 -1.23 -15.22 4.71
C LEU A 20 -0.35 -15.78 3.58
N GLN A 21 0.76 -16.44 3.91
CA GLN A 21 1.68 -16.93 2.89
C GLN A 21 1.08 -18.14 2.17
N ALA A 22 0.41 -19.05 2.88
CA ALA A 22 -0.29 -20.16 2.25
C ALA A 22 -1.36 -19.68 1.26
N ILE A 23 -2.17 -18.68 1.65
CA ILE A 23 -3.18 -18.08 0.76
C ILE A 23 -2.54 -17.40 -0.44
N SER A 24 -1.46 -16.65 -0.22
CA SER A 24 -0.73 -15.95 -1.29
C SER A 24 -0.16 -16.92 -2.32
N GLN A 25 0.51 -17.97 -1.85
CA GLN A 25 1.05 -19.04 -2.68
C GLN A 25 -0.05 -19.76 -3.47
N ALA A 26 -1.17 -20.09 -2.82
CA ALA A 26 -2.30 -20.72 -3.49
C ALA A 26 -2.98 -19.81 -4.53
N THR A 27 -2.92 -18.48 -4.34
CA THR A 27 -3.56 -17.50 -5.23
C THR A 27 -2.82 -17.40 -6.56
N ASN A 28 -1.50 -17.26 -6.52
CA ASN A 28 -0.71 -17.01 -7.73
C ASN A 28 0.78 -17.34 -7.56
N GLY A 29 1.18 -18.13 -6.56
CA GLY A 29 2.58 -18.52 -6.34
C GLY A 29 3.51 -17.39 -5.89
N LEU A 30 2.98 -16.20 -5.55
CA LEU A 30 3.78 -15.08 -5.10
C LEU A 30 3.80 -15.00 -3.57
N PRO A 31 4.87 -14.47 -2.95
CA PRO A 31 4.86 -14.13 -1.53
C PRO A 31 3.96 -12.91 -1.28
N ALA A 32 3.45 -12.80 -0.05
CA ALA A 32 2.66 -11.64 0.39
C ALA A 32 3.39 -10.77 1.41
N VAL A 33 3.14 -9.46 1.37
CA VAL A 33 3.61 -8.48 2.36
C VAL A 33 2.42 -7.83 3.04
N LYS A 34 2.44 -7.77 4.38
CA LYS A 34 1.45 -7.01 5.16
C LYS A 34 1.76 -5.52 5.04
N VAL A 35 0.81 -4.74 4.55
CA VAL A 35 0.93 -3.28 4.42
C VAL A 35 0.01 -2.55 5.42
N THR A 36 -0.20 -3.14 6.58
CA THR A 36 -1.13 -2.60 7.59
C THR A 36 -0.64 -1.30 8.20
N ARG A 37 -1.57 -0.53 8.75
CA ARG A 37 -1.35 0.80 9.31
C ARG A 37 -0.17 0.97 10.30
N PRO A 38 0.12 0.01 11.22
CA PRO A 38 1.30 0.11 12.09
C PRO A 38 2.64 -0.08 11.39
N GLY A 39 2.65 -0.59 10.15
CA GLY A 39 3.87 -0.78 9.36
C GLY A 39 4.19 0.43 8.48
N ILE A 40 5.43 0.48 8.00
CA ILE A 40 5.95 1.60 7.18
C ILE A 40 5.12 1.87 5.90
N TYR A 41 4.45 0.85 5.35
CA TYR A 41 3.57 0.95 4.17
C TYR A 41 2.10 1.28 4.51
N GLY A 42 1.79 1.52 5.78
CA GLY A 42 0.45 1.80 6.25
C GLY A 42 -0.06 3.18 5.81
N ASN A 43 -1.35 3.27 5.49
CA ASN A 43 -1.99 4.57 5.28
C ASN A 43 -2.13 5.34 6.60
N PRO A 44 -1.45 6.50 6.78
CA PRO A 44 -1.55 7.29 7.99
C PRO A 44 -2.85 8.09 8.07
N PHE A 45 -3.62 8.20 6.98
CA PHE A 45 -4.81 9.03 6.90
C PHE A 45 -6.10 8.25 7.26
N VAL A 46 -7.02 8.97 7.89
CA VAL A 46 -8.39 8.54 8.22
C VAL A 46 -9.36 9.60 7.73
N HIS A 47 -10.47 9.13 7.16
CA HIS A 47 -11.57 9.96 6.73
C HIS A 47 -12.86 9.12 6.79
N HIS A 48 -14.03 9.77 6.92
CA HIS A 48 -15.32 9.07 6.94
C HIS A 48 -15.61 8.39 5.59
N ASP A 49 -15.24 9.05 4.49
CA ASP A 49 -15.14 8.46 3.16
C ASP A 49 -13.74 7.85 2.96
N MET A 50 -13.68 6.53 2.83
CA MET A 50 -12.44 5.79 2.60
C MET A 50 -11.72 6.20 1.31
N ALA A 51 -12.45 6.58 0.26
CA ALA A 51 -11.86 6.99 -1.00
C ALA A 51 -10.99 8.24 -0.82
N GLN A 52 -11.43 9.19 0.01
CA GLN A 52 -10.65 10.39 0.35
C GLN A 52 -9.37 10.06 1.12
N ALA A 53 -9.42 9.12 2.06
CA ALA A 53 -8.23 8.67 2.79
C ALA A 53 -7.22 7.98 1.85
N VAL A 54 -7.69 7.22 0.86
CA VAL A 54 -6.84 6.57 -0.16
C VAL A 54 -6.28 7.61 -1.15
N ALA A 55 -7.07 8.60 -1.53
CA ALA A 55 -6.61 9.70 -2.40
C ALA A 55 -5.54 10.57 -1.72
N ALA A 56 -5.69 10.85 -0.43
CA ALA A 56 -4.63 11.48 0.38
C ALA A 56 -3.37 10.62 0.42
N PHE A 57 -3.51 9.31 0.64
CA PHE A 57 -2.37 8.40 0.63
C PHE A 57 -1.61 8.38 -0.70
N ARG A 58 -2.33 8.33 -1.83
CA ARG A 58 -1.70 8.40 -3.16
C ARG A 58 -0.89 9.68 -3.35
N ARG A 59 -1.45 10.84 -2.97
CA ARG A 59 -0.75 12.12 -3.05
C ARG A 59 0.51 12.14 -2.18
N HIS A 60 0.42 11.60 -0.97
CA HIS A 60 1.56 11.44 -0.07
C HIS A 60 2.67 10.57 -0.68
N CYS A 61 2.31 9.42 -1.28
CA CYS A 61 3.28 8.57 -1.98
C CYS A 61 4.00 9.27 -3.15
N GLN A 62 3.35 10.26 -3.77
CA GLN A 62 3.89 11.02 -4.90
C GLN A 62 4.74 12.23 -4.47
N GLY A 63 4.91 12.46 -3.16
CA GLY A 63 5.62 13.63 -2.65
C GLY A 63 4.84 14.94 -2.79
N GLY A 64 3.52 14.88 -3.01
CA GLY A 64 2.70 16.08 -3.08
C GLY A 64 2.66 16.80 -1.73
N THR A 65 3.08 18.07 -1.70
CA THR A 65 2.81 18.96 -0.56
C THR A 65 1.30 19.09 -0.39
N GLN A 66 0.80 18.77 0.79
CA GLN A 66 -0.63 18.88 1.06
C GLN A 66 -0.88 19.96 2.12
N ALA A 67 -1.58 21.03 1.71
CA ALA A 67 -2.42 21.75 2.63
C ALA A 67 -3.63 20.84 2.93
N PHE A 68 -3.55 20.10 4.03
CA PHE A 68 -4.70 19.36 4.52
C PHE A 68 -5.56 20.31 5.34
N GLU A 69 -6.84 20.42 5.00
CA GLU A 69 -7.81 20.84 6.02
C GLU A 69 -7.84 19.73 7.07
N MET A 70 -7.28 20.02 8.24
CA MET A 70 -7.29 19.14 9.40
C MET A 70 -8.39 19.60 10.35
N GLY A 71 -9.25 18.68 10.78
CA GLY A 71 -10.33 18.98 11.71
C GLY A 71 -11.38 17.87 11.79
N PRO A 72 -12.32 17.96 12.76
CA PRO A 72 -13.46 17.06 12.82
C PRO A 72 -14.23 17.05 11.48
N GLY A 73 -14.47 15.87 10.91
CA GLY A 73 -15.13 15.73 9.60
C GLY A 73 -14.22 15.92 8.38
N LYS A 74 -12.96 16.34 8.57
CA LYS A 74 -11.94 16.44 7.52
C LYS A 74 -10.91 15.30 7.65
N LEU A 75 -9.82 15.37 6.90
CA LEU A 75 -8.77 14.35 6.98
C LEU A 75 -8.13 14.35 8.37
N GLN A 76 -7.85 13.17 8.90
CA GLN A 76 -7.22 12.97 10.21
C GLN A 76 -6.06 12.00 10.09
N PHE A 77 -5.21 11.98 11.12
CA PHE A 77 -4.19 10.95 11.26
C PHE A 77 -4.68 9.79 12.10
N ALA A 78 -4.33 8.59 11.67
CA ALA A 78 -4.72 7.38 12.36
C ALA A 78 -3.88 7.19 13.61
N THR A 79 -4.50 6.93 14.76
CA THR A 79 -3.80 6.70 16.05
C THR A 79 -2.82 5.52 16.06
N THR A 80 -2.88 4.66 15.04
CA THR A 80 -2.05 3.45 14.88
C THR A 80 -1.08 3.56 13.72
N LEU A 81 -0.80 4.78 13.23
CA LEU A 81 0.17 4.99 12.15
C LEU A 81 1.58 4.58 12.58
N HIS A 82 2.39 4.15 11.61
CA HIS A 82 3.82 3.99 11.84
C HIS A 82 4.46 5.37 12.05
N GLN A 83 5.35 5.49 13.05
CA GLN A 83 6.00 6.76 13.44
C GLN A 83 6.64 7.53 12.26
N ASN A 84 7.19 6.81 11.27
CA ASN A 84 7.83 7.43 10.12
C ASN A 84 6.90 7.63 8.92
N SER A 85 5.63 7.24 8.96
CA SER A 85 4.73 7.37 7.80
C SER A 85 4.43 8.84 7.43
N LEU A 86 4.63 9.79 8.35
CA LEU A 86 4.49 11.23 8.12
C LEU A 86 5.83 11.97 8.12
N HIS A 87 6.95 11.25 8.18
CA HIS A 87 8.26 11.87 8.09
C HIS A 87 8.45 12.48 6.69
N TRP A 88 9.04 13.66 6.60
CA TRP A 88 9.20 14.40 5.35
C TRP A 88 9.97 13.61 4.28
N ALA A 89 10.90 12.75 4.70
CA ALA A 89 11.69 11.89 3.80
C ALA A 89 10.96 10.60 3.38
N TRP A 90 9.81 10.27 3.99
CA TRP A 90 9.10 9.02 3.71
C TRP A 90 8.66 8.89 2.25
N PRO A 91 8.09 9.92 1.58
CA PRO A 91 7.72 9.81 0.18
C PRO A 91 8.90 9.55 -0.75
N GLU A 92 10.06 10.16 -0.45
CA GLU A 92 11.29 9.92 -1.23
C GLU A 92 11.78 8.49 -1.03
N TRP A 93 11.94 8.06 0.22
CA TRP A 93 12.34 6.68 0.54
C TRP A 93 11.39 5.64 -0.06
N LEU A 94 10.07 5.88 -0.01
CA LEU A 94 9.10 4.97 -0.59
C LEU A 94 9.36 4.79 -2.09
N ARG A 95 9.61 5.88 -2.81
CA ARG A 95 9.83 5.86 -4.27
C ARG A 95 11.19 5.30 -4.67
N SER A 96 12.25 5.57 -3.90
CA SER A 96 13.59 5.10 -4.21
C SER A 96 13.82 3.64 -3.82
N GLU A 97 13.29 3.20 -2.67
CA GLU A 97 13.59 1.89 -2.08
C GLU A 97 12.35 1.07 -1.74
N GLY A 98 11.36 1.71 -1.10
CA GLY A 98 10.20 1.00 -0.53
C GLY A 98 9.37 0.25 -1.57
N LEU A 99 9.11 0.87 -2.73
CA LEU A 99 8.36 0.24 -3.82
C LEU A 99 9.11 -0.95 -4.42
N ALA A 100 10.44 -0.88 -4.54
CA ALA A 100 11.25 -1.99 -5.04
C ALA A 100 11.16 -3.21 -4.11
N ALA A 101 11.14 -3.00 -2.79
CA ALA A 101 11.04 -4.07 -1.79
C ALA A 101 9.71 -4.84 -1.83
N ILE A 102 8.64 -4.25 -2.39
CA ILE A 102 7.31 -4.86 -2.49
C ILE A 102 6.87 -5.18 -3.93
N ARG A 103 7.70 -4.83 -4.93
CA ARG A 103 7.45 -5.15 -6.34
C ARG A 103 7.37 -6.67 -6.54
N GLY A 104 6.40 -7.11 -7.35
CA GLY A 104 6.19 -8.53 -7.62
C GLY A 104 5.59 -9.33 -6.45
N LYS A 105 5.11 -8.69 -5.38
CA LYS A 105 4.53 -9.36 -4.20
C LYS A 105 3.06 -9.02 -4.05
N ASN A 106 2.27 -9.98 -3.55
CA ASN A 106 0.89 -9.71 -3.13
C ASN A 106 0.91 -8.78 -1.92
N LEU A 107 -0.05 -7.86 -1.81
CA LEU A 107 -0.13 -6.93 -0.67
C LEU A 107 -1.38 -7.20 0.17
N ALA A 108 -1.21 -7.30 1.48
CA ALA A 108 -2.28 -7.67 2.39
C ALA A 108 -2.67 -6.54 3.34
N CYS A 109 -3.98 -6.26 3.42
CA CYS A 109 -4.57 -5.25 4.31
C CYS A 109 -5.87 -5.77 4.94
N TRP A 110 -6.42 -5.06 5.93
CA TRP A 110 -7.68 -5.43 6.59
C TRP A 110 -8.94 -4.95 5.84
N CYS A 111 -8.79 -4.05 4.86
CA CYS A 111 -9.90 -3.49 4.09
C CYS A 111 -10.71 -4.60 3.39
N LYS A 112 -12.04 -4.44 3.35
CA LYS A 112 -12.93 -5.37 2.66
C LYS A 112 -12.62 -5.42 1.15
N PRO A 113 -12.73 -6.58 0.49
CA PRO A 113 -12.68 -6.67 -0.97
C PRO A 113 -13.71 -5.71 -1.60
N GLY A 114 -13.33 -5.07 -2.70
CA GLY A 114 -14.15 -4.06 -3.39
C GLY A 114 -14.14 -2.66 -2.75
N ALA A 115 -13.77 -2.51 -1.47
CA ALA A 115 -13.63 -1.19 -0.87
C ALA A 115 -12.33 -0.50 -1.33
N PRO A 116 -12.27 0.86 -1.34
CA PRO A 116 -11.02 1.59 -1.54
C PRO A 116 -9.95 1.13 -0.54
N CYS A 117 -8.75 0.79 -1.02
CA CYS A 117 -7.64 0.41 -0.16
C CYS A 117 -6.33 1.03 -0.64
N HIS A 118 -5.46 1.34 0.31
CA HIS A 118 -4.12 1.85 0.01
C HIS A 118 -3.18 0.78 -0.56
N ALA A 119 -3.48 -0.50 -0.30
CA ALA A 119 -2.75 -1.61 -0.92
C ALA A 119 -2.86 -1.60 -2.44
N ASP A 120 -3.99 -1.14 -3.00
CA ASP A 120 -4.16 -1.02 -4.46
C ASP A 120 -3.25 0.07 -5.02
N VAL A 121 -3.12 1.19 -4.31
CA VAL A 121 -2.18 2.28 -4.67
C VAL A 121 -0.75 1.76 -4.68
N LEU A 122 -0.34 1.02 -3.64
CA LEU A 122 1.01 0.44 -3.55
C LEU A 122 1.26 -0.60 -4.65
N LEU A 123 0.27 -1.46 -4.95
CA LEU A 123 0.38 -2.45 -6.04
C LEU A 123 0.61 -1.76 -7.39
N GLU A 124 -0.16 -0.72 -7.69
CA GLU A 124 -0.01 0.06 -8.92
C GLU A 124 1.37 0.73 -8.99
N LEU A 125 1.77 1.46 -7.94
CA LEU A 125 3.03 2.18 -7.92
C LEU A 125 4.24 1.23 -7.96
N ALA A 126 4.19 0.11 -7.26
CA ALA A 126 5.30 -0.84 -7.18
C ALA A 126 5.49 -1.65 -8.47
N ASN A 127 4.42 -1.88 -9.23
CA ASN A 127 4.45 -2.74 -10.43
C ASN A 127 4.34 -1.96 -11.75
N ARG A 128 4.31 -0.62 -11.74
CA ARG A 128 4.36 0.18 -12.97
C ARG A 128 5.64 -0.14 -13.77
N PRO A 129 5.60 -0.16 -15.10
CA PRO A 129 6.80 -0.26 -15.91
C PRO A 129 7.70 0.93 -15.58
N VAL A 130 8.98 0.65 -15.32
CA VAL A 130 10.01 1.68 -15.21
C VAL A 130 10.58 1.82 -16.61
N CYS A 131 10.67 3.03 -17.15
CA CYS A 131 11.39 3.25 -18.40
C CYS A 131 12.87 2.96 -18.13
N GLU A 132 13.32 1.75 -18.41
CA GLU A 132 14.74 1.47 -18.52
C GLU A 132 15.23 2.18 -19.79
N ALA A 133 16.21 3.07 -19.63
CA ALA A 133 16.95 3.57 -20.78
C ALA A 133 17.61 2.34 -21.43
N VAL A 134 17.18 2.00 -22.65
CA VAL A 134 17.86 1.00 -23.46
C VAL A 134 19.25 1.56 -23.71
N ALA A 135 20.27 0.98 -23.06
CA ALA A 135 21.65 1.29 -23.39
C ALA A 135 21.87 0.95 -24.88
N PRO A 136 22.53 1.82 -25.65
CA PRO A 136 22.74 1.63 -27.08
C PRO A 136 23.53 0.36 -27.41
#